data_AF-A0A1F7CQP5-F1
#
_entry.id   AF-A0A1F7CQP5-F1
#
_cell.length_a   1.000
_cell.length_b   1.000
_cell.length_c   1.000
_cell.angle_alpha   90.00
_cell.angle_beta   90.00
_cell.angle_gamma   90.00
#
_symmetry.space_group_name_H-M   'P 1'
#
loop_
_entity.id
_entity.type
_entity.pdbx_description
1 polymer ?
#
loop_
_entity_poly.entity_id
_entity_poly.type
_entity_poly.pdbx_seq_one_letter_code
_entity_poly.pdbx_strand_id
1 'polypeptide(L)'
;MRSPSKLEVEKVKVVYPAYDNVQVLLWAIANPKEWRRKKDEMRKVRRAYRNLGAILKEDTNVAIISAWFGDDTGAVIRSMCEVREKVRKLIPR
;
A
#
# COMPACT_ATOMS: atom_id res chain seq x y z
N MET A 1 8.18 19.53 -24.35
CA MET A 1 7.76 18.58 -23.29
C MET A 1 6.55 19.16 -22.58
N ARG A 2 5.42 18.44 -22.49
CA ARG A 2 4.24 18.91 -21.73
C ARG A 2 4.42 18.52 -20.26
N SER A 3 4.19 19.46 -19.34
CA SER A 3 4.15 19.16 -17.92
C SER A 3 3.03 18.16 -17.62
N PRO A 4 3.27 17.15 -16.77
CA PRO A 4 2.25 16.16 -16.44
C PRO A 4 1.04 16.85 -15.79
N SER A 5 -0.15 16.37 -16.14
CA SER A 5 -1.39 16.85 -15.53
C SER A 5 -1.40 16.56 -14.03
N LYS A 6 -2.13 17.36 -13.24
CA LYS A 6 -2.27 17.15 -11.79
C LYS A 6 -2.69 15.72 -11.45
N LEU A 7 -3.60 15.15 -12.25
CA LEU A 7 -4.06 13.76 -12.14
C LEU A 7 -2.94 12.73 -12.37
N GLU A 8 -2.05 12.95 -13.34
CA GLU A 8 -0.90 12.06 -13.56
C GLU A 8 0.10 12.12 -12.40
N VAL A 9 0.32 13.31 -11.84
CA VAL A 9 1.18 13.49 -10.67
C VAL A 9 0.61 12.76 -9.46
N GLU A 10 -0.70 12.86 -9.21
CA GLU A 10 -1.39 12.19 -8.12
C GLU A 10 -1.36 10.66 -8.26
N LYS A 11 -1.54 10.13 -9.48
CA LYS A 11 -1.39 8.68 -9.74
C LYS A 11 -0.01 8.16 -9.37
N VAL A 12 1.03 8.84 -9.87
CA VAL A 12 2.43 8.44 -9.67
C VAL A 12 2.84 8.56 -8.21
N LYS A 13 2.36 9.58 -7.49
CA LYS A 13 2.75 9.85 -6.12
C LYS A 13 1.96 9.09 -5.07
N VAL A 14 0.70 8.75 -5.35
CA VAL A 14 -0.22 8.21 -4.33
C VAL A 14 -0.79 6.87 -4.75
N VAL A 15 -1.47 6.80 -5.89
CA VAL A 15 -2.25 5.61 -6.29
C VAL A 15 -1.35 4.42 -6.58
N TYR A 16 -0.35 4.56 -7.45
CA TYR A 16 0.56 3.46 -7.78
C TYR A 16 1.39 3.02 -6.57
N PRO A 17 1.98 3.93 -5.77
CA PRO A 17 2.65 3.52 -4.53
C PRO A 17 1.72 2.77 -3.57
N ALA A 18 0.46 3.20 -3.39
CA ALA A 18 -0.48 2.47 -2.54
C ALA A 18 -0.69 1.04 -3.05
N TYR A 19 -0.94 0.89 -4.35
CA TYR A 19 -1.14 -0.41 -4.99
C TYR A 19 0.09 -1.32 -4.88
N ASP A 20 1.28 -0.81 -5.20
CA ASP A 20 2.53 -1.57 -5.13
C ASP A 20 2.82 -2.06 -3.72
N ASN A 21 2.60 -1.21 -2.70
CA ASN A 21 2.77 -1.63 -1.32
C ASN A 21 1.75 -2.72 -0.94
N VAL A 22 0.49 -2.62 -1.37
CA VAL A 22 -0.53 -3.65 -1.14
C VAL A 22 -0.12 -4.99 -1.78
N GLN A 23 0.39 -4.99 -3.01
CA GLN A 23 0.85 -6.21 -3.68
C GLN A 23 1.97 -6.92 -2.90
N VAL A 24 2.96 -6.17 -2.42
CA VAL A 24 4.03 -6.72 -1.57
C VAL A 24 3.46 -7.34 -0.29
N LEU A 25 2.48 -6.68 0.33
CA LEU A 25 1.87 -7.16 1.58
C LEU A 25 0.98 -8.38 1.35
N LEU A 26 0.23 -8.45 0.25
CA LEU A 26 -0.55 -9.64 -0.14
C LEU A 26 0.36 -10.84 -0.37
N TRP A 27 1.46 -10.67 -1.10
CA TRP A 27 2.47 -11.72 -1.26
C TRP A 27 3.05 -12.17 0.09
N ALA A 28 3.31 -11.23 1.00
CA ALA A 28 3.82 -11.54 2.34
C ALA A 28 2.82 -12.32 3.21
N ILE A 29 1.51 -12.06 3.05
CA ILE A 29 0.44 -12.84 3.71
C ILE A 29 0.41 -14.26 3.16
N ALA A 30 0.53 -14.44 1.84
CA ALA A 30 0.52 -15.74 1.19
C ALA A 30 1.77 -16.58 1.52
N ASN A 31 2.94 -15.93 1.69
CA ASN A 31 4.23 -16.60 1.81
C ASN A 31 4.98 -16.27 3.12
N PRO A 32 4.36 -16.44 4.32
CA PRO A 32 4.89 -15.91 5.58
C PRO A 32 6.25 -16.50 5.99
N LYS A 33 6.54 -17.74 5.59
CA LYS A 33 7.83 -18.40 5.92
C LYS A 33 8.98 -17.92 5.03
N GLU A 34 8.70 -17.50 3.80
CA GLU A 34 9.72 -17.17 2.81
C GLU A 34 10.39 -15.83 3.12
N TRP A 35 9.59 -14.77 3.25
CA TRP A 35 10.12 -13.42 3.45
C TRP A 35 10.73 -13.24 4.84
N ARG A 36 10.28 -14.02 5.84
CA ARG A 36 10.85 -13.97 7.20
C ARG A 36 12.27 -14.50 7.28
N ARG A 37 12.67 -15.42 6.38
CA ARG A 37 14.01 -16.00 6.37
C ARG A 37 15.02 -15.14 5.61
N LYS A 38 14.56 -14.34 4.65
CA LYS A 38 15.41 -13.50 3.79
C LYS A 38 15.44 -12.07 4.30
N LYS A 39 16.62 -11.59 4.72
CA LYS A 39 16.80 -10.24 5.31
C LYS A 39 16.25 -9.13 4.42
N ASP A 40 16.49 -9.21 3.11
CA ASP A 40 16.06 -8.17 2.17
C ASP A 40 14.56 -8.20 1.90
N GLU A 41 13.95 -9.38 1.81
CA GLU A 41 12.49 -9.51 1.73
C GLU A 41 11.82 -9.00 3.01
N MET A 42 12.37 -9.30 4.18
CA MET A 42 11.88 -8.75 5.44
C MET A 42 11.94 -7.22 5.45
N ARG A 43 13.03 -6.62 4.97
CA ARG A 43 13.12 -5.15 4.82
C ARG A 43 12.07 -4.61 3.85
N LYS A 44 11.87 -5.29 2.71
CA LYS A 44 10.87 -4.92 1.71
C LYS A 44 9.45 -4.93 2.28
N VAL A 45 9.07 -5.99 2.99
CA VAL A 45 7.76 -6.11 3.66
C VAL A 45 7.60 -5.05 4.74
N ARG A 46 8.61 -4.82 5.60
CA ARG A 46 8.56 -3.76 6.64
C ARG A 46 8.47 -2.36 6.03
N ARG A 47 9.13 -2.11 4.89
CA ARG A 47 9.04 -0.85 4.16
C ARG A 47 7.64 -0.67 3.58
N ALA A 48 7.10 -1.68 2.91
CA ALA A 48 5.75 -1.63 2.35
C ALA A 48 4.68 -1.39 3.41
N TYR A 49 4.78 -2.07 4.56
CA TYR A 49 3.88 -1.90 5.70
C TYR A 49 3.87 -0.46 6.25
N ARG A 50 5.07 0.14 6.38
CA ARG A 50 5.22 1.53 6.86
C ARG A 50 4.72 2.53 5.83
N ASN A 51 5.11 2.34 4.57
CA ASN A 51 4.74 3.23 3.47
C ASN A 51 3.22 3.26 3.25
N LEU A 52 2.58 2.10 3.16
CA LEU A 52 1.12 2.04 3.03
C LEU A 52 0.44 2.70 4.23
N GLY A 53 0.96 2.48 5.44
CA GLY A 53 0.46 3.16 6.63
C GLY A 53 0.59 4.69 6.59
N ALA A 54 1.69 5.21 6.04
CA ALA A 54 1.87 6.66 5.88
C ALA A 54 0.91 7.23 4.84
N ILE A 55 0.75 6.54 3.70
CA ILE A 55 -0.19 6.94 2.65
C ILE A 55 -1.62 7.00 3.20
N LEU A 56 -2.07 5.94 3.88
CA LEU A 56 -3.44 5.84 4.40
C LEU A 56 -3.72 6.72 5.63
N LYS A 57 -2.67 7.28 6.26
CA LYS A 57 -2.83 8.21 7.39
C LYS A 57 -3.20 9.62 6.93
N GLU A 58 -2.87 9.98 5.69
CA GLU A 58 -3.14 11.31 5.14
C GLU A 58 -4.50 11.33 4.44
N ASP A 59 -5.46 12.10 4.96
CA ASP A 59 -6.82 12.19 4.41
C ASP A 59 -6.82 12.62 2.94
N THR A 60 -5.88 13.51 2.54
CA THR A 60 -5.71 13.92 1.14
C THR A 60 -5.37 12.74 0.24
N ASN A 61 -4.50 11.83 0.68
CA ASN A 61 -4.14 10.64 -0.09
C ASN A 61 -5.30 9.67 -0.15
N VAL A 62 -6.05 9.51 0.95
CA VAL A 62 -7.27 8.70 0.97
C VAL A 62 -8.29 9.26 -0.03
N ALA A 63 -8.48 10.58 -0.08
CA ALA A 63 -9.36 11.23 -1.05
C ALA A 63 -8.89 11.05 -2.51
N ILE A 64 -7.58 11.13 -2.77
CA ILE A 64 -7.01 10.87 -4.11
C ILE A 64 -7.26 9.42 -4.53
N ILE A 65 -7.00 8.46 -3.64
CA ILE A 65 -7.28 7.04 -3.90
C ILE A 65 -8.78 6.84 -4.13
N SER A 66 -9.62 7.49 -3.35
CA SER A 66 -11.08 7.44 -3.47
C SER A 66 -11.56 7.92 -4.84
N ALA A 67 -11.11 9.12 -5.24
CA ALA A 67 -11.45 9.68 -6.54
C ALA A 67 -10.99 8.79 -7.71
N TRP A 68 -9.94 7.99 -7.51
CA TRP A 68 -9.44 7.06 -8.52
C TRP A 68 -10.31 5.80 -8.68
N PHE A 69 -10.85 5.27 -7.58
CA PHE A 69 -11.62 4.02 -7.57
C PHE A 69 -13.14 4.23 -7.60
N GLY A 70 -13.63 5.47 -7.53
CA GLY A 70 -15.05 5.79 -7.70
C GLY A 70 -15.92 5.13 -6.63
N ASP A 71 -17.02 4.49 -7.04
CA ASP A 71 -18.04 3.93 -6.14
C ASP A 71 -17.51 2.80 -5.22
N ASP A 72 -16.42 2.12 -5.62
CA ASP A 72 -15.81 1.03 -4.84
C ASP A 72 -14.83 1.51 -3.75
N THR A 73 -14.62 2.82 -3.64
CA THR A 73 -13.66 3.46 -2.73
C THR A 73 -13.66 2.87 -1.32
N GLY A 74 -14.84 2.78 -0.70
CA GLY A 74 -14.94 2.35 0.69
C GLY A 74 -14.46 0.91 0.87
N ALA A 75 -14.72 0.05 -0.12
CA ALA A 75 -14.24 -1.33 -0.11
C ALA A 75 -12.72 -1.40 -0.33
N VAL A 76 -12.18 -0.58 -1.24
CA VAL A 76 -10.74 -0.53 -1.54
C VAL A 76 -9.95 -0.09 -0.30
N ILE A 77 -10.29 1.03 0.32
CA ILE A 77 -9.58 1.55 1.50
C ILE A 77 -9.66 0.55 2.67
N ARG A 78 -10.84 -0.03 2.92
CA ARG A 78 -10.99 -1.08 3.94
C ARG A 78 -10.09 -2.28 3.65
N SER A 79 -10.06 -2.76 2.41
CA SER A 79 -9.19 -3.86 1.99
C SER A 79 -7.71 -3.55 2.22
N MET A 80 -7.25 -2.34 1.88
CA MET A 80 -5.87 -1.91 2.15
C MET A 80 -5.53 -1.91 3.65
N CYS A 81 -6.44 -1.42 4.49
CA CYS A 81 -6.31 -1.47 5.95
C CYS A 81 -6.27 -2.90 6.48
N GLU A 82 -7.14 -3.78 5.99
CA GLU A 82 -7.18 -5.20 6.39
C GLU A 82 -5.90 -5.95 6.03
N VAL A 83 -5.37 -5.73 4.82
CA VAL A 83 -4.08 -6.30 4.39
C VAL A 83 -2.98 -5.87 5.35
N ARG A 84 -2.95 -4.58 5.71
CA ARG A 84 -1.96 -4.03 6.64
C ARG A 84 -2.07 -4.66 8.03
N GLU A 85 -3.28 -4.82 8.56
CA GLU A 85 -3.50 -5.46 9.86
C GLU A 85 -3.15 -6.96 9.85
N LYS A 86 -3.43 -7.68 8.76
CA LYS A 86 -3.00 -9.08 8.59
C LYS A 86 -1.48 -9.19 8.61
N VAL A 87 -0.76 -8.33 7.88
CA VAL A 87 0.72 -8.33 7.91
C VAL A 87 1.27 -7.91 9.26
N ARG A 88 0.65 -6.96 9.96
CA ARG A 88 1.07 -6.53 11.31
C ARG A 88 1.21 -7.72 12.27
N LYS A 89 0.26 -8.65 12.24
CA LYS A 89 0.28 -9.89 13.05
C LYS A 89 1.42 -10.84 12.66
N LEU A 90 1.97 -10.68 11.45
CA LEU A 90 3.04 -11.50 10.91
C LEU A 90 4.43 -10.89 11.04
N ILE A 91 4.58 -9.61 11.33
CA ILE A 91 5.90 -8.98 11.52
C ILE A 91 6.44 -9.38 12.91
N PRO A 92 7.66 -9.97 13.00
CA PRO A 92 8.28 -10.26 14.28
C PRO A 92 8.48 -8.96 15.08
N ARG A 93 8.04 -8.96 16.35
CA ARG A 93 8.24 -7.85 17.29
C ARG A 93 9.71 -7.71 17.63
#